data_AF-A0A8D8X8R0-F1
#
_entry.id   AF-A0A8D8X8R0-F1
#
_cell.length_a   1.000
_cell.length_b   1.000
_cell.length_c   1.000
_cell.angle_alpha   90.00
_cell.angle_beta   90.00
_cell.angle_gamma   90.00
#
_symmetry.space_group_name_H-M   'P 1'
#
loop_
_entity.id
_entity.type
_entity.pdbx_description
1 polymer ?
#
loop_
_entity_poly.entity_id
_entity_poly.type
_entity_poly.pdbx_seq_one_letter_code
_entity_poly.pdbx_strand_id
1 'polypeptide(L)'
;MTSSWSLNGVRLRPFPILNEVKRVMSSPADVVKQYLVCTSISPSPIPLIEFKSWSGCASYVSDHIVYEPLDQPTSLPVRLRSPSTVFDSQAGHCFELSTLLVSLLLGANIDAYVVSGYATREVCLNDQCRVVCPLIPQTKSDDILIPDEANQGLKRNKYIPKPVPDYKSRFEQMMDQRPEEG
;
A
#
# COMPACT_ATOMS: atom_id res chain seq x y z
N MET A 1 -49.21 -2.29 4.64
CA MET A 1 -50.21 -1.34 4.13
C MET A 1 -49.47 -0.10 3.66
N THR A 2 -49.53 0.17 2.37
CA THR A 2 -48.80 1.24 1.67
C THR A 2 -49.54 2.56 1.83
N SER A 3 -48.89 3.57 2.39
CA SER A 3 -49.33 4.97 2.23
C SER A 3 -48.21 5.75 1.56
N SER A 4 -48.37 5.92 0.26
CA SER A 4 -47.57 6.83 -0.59
C SER A 4 -48.03 8.26 -0.33
N TRP A 5 -47.14 9.12 0.14
CA TRP A 5 -47.31 10.58 0.09
C TRP A 5 -46.21 11.16 -0.80
N SER A 6 -46.63 11.83 -1.85
CA SER A 6 -45.78 12.53 -2.81
C SER A 6 -46.15 14.01 -2.77
N LEU A 7 -45.25 14.84 -2.26
CA LEU A 7 -45.25 16.28 -2.47
C LEU A 7 -43.79 16.69 -2.73
N ASN A 8 -43.56 17.34 -3.87
CA ASN A 8 -42.30 17.94 -4.34
C ASN A 8 -41.30 17.08 -5.15
N GLY A 9 -41.76 16.19 -6.02
CA GLY A 9 -41.05 15.85 -7.29
C GLY A 9 -39.64 15.23 -7.23
N VAL A 10 -39.05 15.11 -6.04
CA VAL A 10 -37.82 14.37 -5.79
C VAL A 10 -38.26 13.02 -5.31
N ARG A 11 -38.06 12.00 -6.15
CA ARG A 11 -38.25 10.60 -5.77
C ARG A 11 -37.20 10.25 -4.72
N LEU A 12 -37.48 10.60 -3.46
CA LEU A 12 -36.82 9.99 -2.33
C LEU A 12 -37.12 8.50 -2.47
N ARG A 13 -36.11 7.73 -2.91
CA ARG A 13 -36.23 6.28 -2.82
C ARG A 13 -36.54 6.01 -1.36
N PRO A 14 -37.55 5.18 -1.04
CA PRO A 14 -37.72 4.73 0.31
C PRO A 14 -36.38 4.14 0.71
N PHE A 15 -35.70 4.76 1.68
CA PHE A 15 -34.55 4.16 2.34
C PHE A 15 -35.06 2.79 2.76
N PRO A 16 -34.59 1.70 2.15
CA PRO A 16 -34.94 0.42 2.67
C PRO A 16 -34.31 0.46 4.07
N ILE A 17 -35.17 0.39 5.09
CA ILE A 17 -34.79 0.07 6.46
C ILE A 17 -34.29 -1.37 6.36
N LEU A 18 -33.12 -1.51 5.77
CA LEU A 18 -32.39 -2.74 5.63
C LEU A 18 -31.80 -2.94 7.00
N ASN A 19 -32.55 -3.70 7.79
CA ASN A 19 -31.98 -4.68 8.71
C ASN A 19 -31.09 -5.71 7.97
N GLU A 20 -30.38 -5.34 6.89
CA GLU A 20 -29.20 -6.05 6.42
C GLU A 20 -28.02 -5.50 7.22
N VAL A 21 -27.85 -6.11 8.38
CA VAL A 21 -26.59 -6.73 8.79
C VAL A 21 -25.53 -6.61 7.68
N LYS A 22 -24.83 -5.46 7.65
CA LYS A 22 -23.97 -5.07 6.54
C LYS A 22 -22.79 -6.04 6.48
N ARG A 23 -22.93 -7.02 5.59
CA ARG A 23 -22.07 -8.20 5.47
C ARG A 23 -20.78 -7.75 4.79
N VAL A 24 -19.66 -7.79 5.50
CA VAL A 24 -18.34 -7.69 4.89
C VAL A 24 -18.21 -8.90 3.97
N MET A 25 -18.19 -8.67 2.65
CA MET A 25 -18.01 -9.73 1.66
C MET A 25 -16.55 -10.16 1.63
N SER A 26 -16.27 -11.41 1.98
CA SER A 26 -15.01 -12.10 1.67
C SER A 26 -15.14 -12.84 0.34
N SER A 27 -14.02 -13.02 -0.37
CA SER A 27 -13.95 -13.73 -1.66
C SER A 27 -14.35 -15.21 -1.53
N PRO A 28 -14.78 -15.88 -2.63
CA PRO A 28 -15.49 -17.17 -2.56
C PRO A 28 -14.64 -18.42 -2.23
N ALA A 29 -13.37 -18.28 -1.85
CA ALA A 29 -12.46 -19.44 -1.72
C ALA A 29 -12.06 -19.85 -0.29
N ASP A 30 -12.28 -19.02 0.73
CA ASP A 30 -11.90 -19.33 2.11
C ASP A 30 -13.12 -19.35 3.04
N VAL A 31 -13.15 -20.33 3.95
CA VAL A 31 -14.19 -20.63 4.94
C VAL A 31 -14.93 -19.36 5.40
N VAL A 32 -16.21 -19.24 5.02
CA VAL A 32 -17.07 -18.07 5.24
C VAL A 32 -17.37 -17.91 6.74
N LYS A 33 -16.42 -17.35 7.48
CA LYS A 33 -16.66 -16.88 8.85
C LYS A 33 -17.17 -15.44 8.75
N GLN A 34 -18.48 -15.29 8.90
CA GLN A 34 -19.14 -13.98 8.84
C GLN A 34 -18.86 -13.22 10.14
N TYR A 35 -18.06 -12.16 10.05
CA TYR A 35 -17.87 -11.23 11.16
C TYR A 35 -18.92 -10.12 11.03
N LEU A 36 -19.93 -10.17 11.90
CA LEU A 36 -20.86 -9.06 12.06
C LEU A 36 -20.16 -7.97 12.87
N VAL A 37 -19.77 -6.89 12.19
CA VAL A 37 -19.28 -5.68 12.84
C VAL A 37 -20.50 -4.81 13.15
N CYS A 38 -20.81 -4.60 14.42
CA CYS A 38 -21.97 -3.82 14.87
C CYS A 38 -21.80 -2.30 14.73
N THR A 39 -20.71 -1.81 14.11
CA THR A 39 -20.58 -0.38 13.79
C THR A 39 -21.56 -0.04 12.68
N SER A 40 -22.70 0.55 13.04
CA SER A 40 -23.60 1.19 12.10
C SER A 40 -22.81 2.21 11.27
N ILE A 41 -22.59 1.91 9.99
CA ILE A 41 -22.03 2.90 9.06
C ILE A 41 -23.14 3.92 8.82
N SER A 42 -23.17 4.97 9.64
CA SER A 42 -24.08 6.10 9.49
C SER A 42 -23.54 7.03 8.40
N PRO A 43 -24.29 7.32 7.32
CA PRO A 43 -23.83 8.26 6.31
C PRO A 43 -23.54 9.63 6.94
N SER A 44 -22.37 10.19 6.68
CA SER A 44 -21.97 11.52 7.15
C SER A 44 -22.02 12.51 5.98
N PRO A 45 -23.15 13.20 5.75
CA PRO A 45 -23.26 14.17 4.67
C PRO A 45 -22.49 15.44 5.02
N ILE A 46 -21.46 15.76 4.23
CA ILE A 46 -20.72 17.01 4.35
C ILE A 46 -21.13 17.92 3.19
N PRO A 47 -21.64 19.14 3.45
CA PRO A 47 -22.15 20.04 2.40
C PRO A 47 -21.04 20.76 1.61
N LEU A 48 -19.93 20.09 1.33
CA LEU A 48 -18.81 20.63 0.55
C LEU A 48 -18.74 19.93 -0.82
N ILE A 49 -18.45 20.70 -1.87
CA ILE A 49 -18.45 20.24 -3.27
C ILE A 49 -17.40 19.14 -3.49
N GLU A 50 -16.25 19.24 -2.83
CA GLU A 50 -15.13 18.30 -2.95
C GLU A 50 -15.50 16.87 -2.53
N PHE A 51 -16.38 16.72 -1.54
CA PHE A 51 -16.84 15.41 -1.03
C PHE A 51 -17.89 14.73 -1.91
N LYS A 52 -18.31 15.34 -3.02
CA LYS A 52 -19.19 14.68 -3.99
C LYS A 52 -18.43 13.68 -4.86
N SER A 53 -17.11 13.82 -5.00
CA SER A 53 -16.26 12.89 -5.72
C SER A 53 -15.67 11.84 -4.78
N TRP A 54 -15.53 10.60 -5.24
CA TRP A 54 -14.82 9.55 -4.51
C TRP A 54 -13.35 9.94 -4.25
N SER A 55 -12.73 10.68 -5.18
CA SER A 55 -11.34 11.11 -5.06
C SER A 55 -11.16 12.16 -3.97
N GLY A 56 -12.13 13.06 -3.80
CA GLY A 56 -12.10 14.09 -2.77
C GLY A 56 -12.24 13.49 -1.38
N CYS A 57 -13.16 12.53 -1.21
CA CYS A 57 -13.27 11.76 0.04
C CYS A 57 -11.98 11.01 0.36
N ALA A 58 -11.32 10.41 -0.64
CA ALA A 58 -10.07 9.68 -0.45
C ALA A 58 -8.91 10.62 -0.05
N SER A 59 -8.75 11.75 -0.74
CA SER A 59 -7.74 12.77 -0.40
C SER A 59 -7.97 13.31 1.01
N TYR A 60 -9.22 13.59 1.37
CA TYR A 60 -9.53 14.07 2.72
C TYR A 60 -9.08 13.08 3.80
N VAL A 61 -9.36 11.79 3.62
CA VAL A 61 -8.95 10.75 4.57
C VAL A 61 -7.42 10.63 4.64
N SER A 62 -6.71 10.74 3.51
CA SER A 62 -5.25 10.68 3.50
C SER A 62 -4.59 11.90 4.15
N ASP A 63 -5.20 13.07 4.00
CA ASP A 63 -4.59 14.34 4.41
C ASP A 63 -4.88 14.68 5.87
N HIS A 64 -6.05 14.27 6.39
CA HIS A 64 -6.53 14.68 7.72
C HIS A 64 -6.49 13.59 8.79
N ILE A 65 -6.24 12.33 8.45
CA ILE A 65 -6.28 11.24 9.42
C ILE A 65 -4.93 10.55 9.50
N VAL A 66 -4.38 10.49 10.71
CA VAL A 66 -3.11 9.82 10.98
C VAL A 66 -3.31 8.30 10.99
N TYR A 67 -2.48 7.60 10.22
CA TYR A 67 -2.47 6.15 10.18
C TYR A 67 -1.75 5.55 11.40
N GLU A 68 -2.48 4.78 12.20
CA GLU A 68 -1.95 4.00 13.33
C GLU A 68 -2.02 2.50 13.01
N PRO A 69 -0.89 1.81 12.78
CA PRO A 69 -0.91 0.37 12.53
C PRO A 69 -1.34 -0.42 13.78
N LEU A 70 -1.90 -1.61 13.57
CA LEU A 70 -2.21 -2.52 14.68
C LEU A 70 -0.91 -3.11 15.25
N ASP A 71 -0.87 -3.31 16.58
CA ASP A 71 0.22 -4.03 17.25
C ASP A 71 0.47 -5.42 16.66
N GLN A 72 -0.63 -6.10 16.32
CA GLN A 72 -0.63 -7.41 15.66
C GLN A 72 -1.28 -7.28 14.27
N PRO A 73 -0.49 -7.19 13.19
CA PRO A 73 -1.01 -6.90 11.85
C PRO A 73 -1.79 -8.05 11.23
N THR A 74 -1.61 -9.27 11.72
CA THR A 74 -2.25 -10.48 11.17
C THR A 74 -3.60 -10.80 11.83
N SER A 75 -3.85 -10.24 13.01
CA SER A 75 -5.08 -10.44 13.77
C SER A 75 -6.08 -9.31 13.52
N LEU A 76 -7.37 -9.64 13.58
CA LEU A 76 -8.44 -8.64 13.57
C LEU A 76 -8.44 -7.86 14.89
N PRO A 77 -8.77 -6.55 14.86
CA PRO A 77 -8.86 -5.75 16.08
C PRO A 77 -10.02 -6.24 16.95
N VAL A 78 -9.79 -6.31 18.27
CA VAL A 78 -10.82 -6.72 19.25
C VAL A 78 -11.95 -5.68 19.36
N ARG A 79 -11.61 -4.41 19.14
CA ARG A 79 -12.55 -3.28 19.18
C ARG A 79 -12.33 -2.42 17.95
N LEU A 80 -13.43 -1.95 17.38
CA LEU A 80 -13.43 -1.02 16.26
C LEU A 80 -14.11 0.28 16.69
N ARG A 81 -13.43 1.42 16.52
CA ARG A 81 -14.04 2.73 16.76
C ARG A 81 -15.11 3.03 15.71
N SER A 82 -16.13 3.79 16.07
CA SER A 82 -17.15 4.23 15.12
C SER A 82 -16.56 5.30 14.18
N PRO A 83 -17.09 5.46 12.95
CA PRO A 83 -16.57 6.45 12.01
C PRO A 83 -16.60 7.88 12.57
N SER A 84 -17.61 8.24 13.38
CA SER A 84 -17.67 9.54 14.07
C SER A 84 -16.53 9.71 15.08
N THR A 85 -16.23 8.68 15.88
CA THR A 85 -15.13 8.77 16.85
C THR A 85 -13.76 8.84 16.19
N VAL A 86 -13.57 8.18 15.03
CA VAL A 86 -12.33 8.27 14.25
C VAL A 86 -12.18 9.65 13.62
N PHE A 87 -13.29 10.24 13.17
CA PHE A 87 -13.33 11.60 12.66
C PHE A 87 -12.92 12.61 13.73
N ASP A 88 -13.39 12.44 14.98
CA ASP A 88 -13.02 13.28 16.10
C ASP A 88 -11.57 13.04 16.58
N SER A 89 -11.10 11.78 16.58
CA SER A 89 -9.74 11.45 17.02
C SER A 89 -8.67 11.76 15.99
N GLN A 90 -9.04 11.90 14.71
CA GLN A 90 -8.12 12.14 13.58
C GLN A 90 -6.94 11.16 13.51
N ALA A 91 -7.13 9.96 14.05
CA ALA A 91 -6.14 8.90 14.09
C ALA A 91 -6.86 7.54 14.18
N GLY A 92 -6.35 6.55 13.45
CA GLY A 92 -6.91 5.21 13.48
C GLY A 92 -6.20 4.23 12.55
N HIS A 93 -6.62 2.97 12.65
CA HIS A 93 -6.04 1.88 11.86
C HIS A 93 -6.77 1.62 10.54
N CYS A 94 -6.24 0.72 9.70
CA CYS A 94 -6.75 0.48 8.34
C CYS A 94 -8.26 0.17 8.28
N PHE A 95 -8.79 -0.63 9.20
CA PHE A 95 -10.22 -0.93 9.26
C PHE A 95 -11.07 0.30 9.62
N GLU A 96 -10.62 1.11 10.59
CA GLU A 96 -11.30 2.34 11.02
C GLU A 96 -11.34 3.37 9.89
N LEU A 97 -10.20 3.58 9.22
CA LEU A 97 -10.11 4.45 8.05
C LEU A 97 -11.03 3.98 6.92
N SER A 98 -11.08 2.68 6.66
CA SER A 98 -11.97 2.11 5.65
C SER A 98 -13.45 2.35 6.00
N THR A 99 -13.84 2.19 7.26
CA THR A 99 -15.22 2.47 7.69
C THR A 99 -15.58 3.95 7.62
N LEU A 100 -14.63 4.84 7.91
CA LEU A 100 -14.82 6.29 7.79
C LEU A 100 -14.95 6.70 6.32
N LEU A 101 -14.06 6.22 5.44
CA LEU A 101 -14.15 6.48 3.99
C LEU A 101 -15.51 6.04 3.43
N VAL A 102 -15.96 4.83 3.78
CA VAL A 102 -17.26 4.32 3.32
C VAL A 102 -18.42 5.14 3.89
N SER A 103 -18.33 5.63 5.13
CA SER A 103 -19.31 6.56 5.72
C SER A 103 -19.42 7.86 4.89
N LEU A 104 -18.29 8.42 4.46
CA LEU A 104 -18.24 9.62 3.62
C LEU A 104 -18.83 9.35 2.23
N LEU A 105 -18.45 8.24 1.59
CA LEU A 105 -18.93 7.87 0.25
C LEU A 105 -20.45 7.64 0.23
N LEU A 106 -21.00 7.00 1.27
CA LEU A 106 -22.44 6.84 1.41
C LEU A 106 -23.14 8.18 1.63
N GLY A 107 -22.51 9.11 2.37
CA GLY A 107 -22.97 10.49 2.49
C GLY A 107 -23.00 11.23 1.14
N ALA A 108 -22.11 10.87 0.21
CA ALA A 108 -22.07 11.38 -1.17
C ALA A 108 -23.04 10.66 -2.13
N ASN A 109 -23.87 9.74 -1.63
CA ASN A 109 -24.74 8.84 -2.42
C ASN A 109 -23.98 7.90 -3.37
N ILE A 110 -22.75 7.53 -3.03
CA ILE A 110 -21.96 6.50 -3.73
C ILE A 110 -22.11 5.19 -2.95
N ASP A 111 -22.54 4.13 -3.62
CA ASP A 111 -22.66 2.81 -3.00
C ASP A 111 -21.27 2.21 -2.77
N ALA A 112 -20.94 1.95 -1.51
CA ALA A 112 -19.60 1.57 -1.08
C ALA A 112 -19.63 0.55 0.06
N TYR A 113 -18.65 -0.35 0.02
CA TYR A 113 -18.54 -1.51 0.91
C TYR A 113 -17.11 -1.65 1.43
N VAL A 114 -16.96 -2.15 2.65
CA VAL A 114 -15.65 -2.46 3.23
C VAL A 114 -15.36 -3.94 3.03
N VAL A 115 -14.15 -4.24 2.53
CA VAL A 115 -13.62 -5.60 2.39
C VAL A 115 -12.40 -5.73 3.28
N SER A 116 -12.26 -6.89 3.93
CA SER A 116 -11.09 -7.22 4.75
C SER A 116 -10.24 -8.27 4.04
N GLY A 117 -8.93 -8.07 4.05
CA GLY A 117 -7.94 -8.99 3.50
C GLY A 117 -6.55 -8.68 4.02
N TYR A 118 -5.56 -9.43 3.55
CA TYR A 118 -4.16 -9.25 3.91
C TYR A 118 -3.40 -8.52 2.80
N ALA A 119 -2.48 -7.64 3.19
CA ALA A 119 -1.59 -6.90 2.30
C ALA A 119 -0.14 -6.99 2.80
N THR A 120 0.82 -6.75 1.91
CA THR A 120 2.24 -6.73 2.28
C THR A 120 2.55 -5.53 3.18
N ARG A 121 3.59 -5.67 4.02
CA ARG A 121 4.03 -4.61 4.95
C ARG A 121 4.33 -3.29 4.22
N GLU A 122 4.96 -3.38 3.04
CA GLU A 122 5.31 -2.22 2.22
C GLU A 122 4.06 -1.41 1.83
N VAL A 123 2.95 -2.08 1.48
CA VAL A 123 1.68 -1.44 1.16
C VAL A 123 1.03 -0.83 2.40
N CYS A 124 0.99 -1.56 3.52
CA CYS A 124 0.36 -1.08 4.75
C CYS A 124 1.05 0.15 5.35
N LEU A 125 2.38 0.23 5.26
CA LEU A 125 3.17 1.35 5.80
C LEU A 125 3.42 2.46 4.77
N ASN A 126 2.86 2.34 3.56
CA ASN A 126 3.15 3.25 2.44
C ASN A 126 4.67 3.46 2.28
N ASP A 127 5.43 2.36 2.27
CA ASP A 127 6.88 2.39 2.17
C ASP A 127 7.30 2.80 0.74
N GLN A 128 7.68 4.06 0.59
CA GLN A 128 8.10 4.64 -0.69
C GLN A 128 9.62 4.67 -0.86
N CYS A 129 10.40 3.97 -0.02
CA CYS A 129 11.87 4.01 -0.10
C CYS A 129 12.45 3.51 -1.44
N ARG A 130 11.69 2.75 -2.23
CA ARG A 130 12.09 2.28 -3.58
C ARG A 130 11.59 3.17 -4.72
N VAL A 131 10.75 4.17 -4.42
CA VAL A 131 10.19 5.09 -5.42
C VAL A 131 11.12 6.30 -5.50
N VAL A 132 11.50 6.69 -6.72
CA VAL A 132 12.32 7.87 -6.91
C VAL A 132 11.50 9.12 -6.56
N CYS A 133 11.99 9.92 -5.62
CA CYS A 133 11.33 11.14 -5.20
C CYS A 133 11.18 12.13 -6.38
N PRO A 134 9.96 12.52 -6.78
CA PRO A 134 9.76 13.41 -7.92
C PRO A 134 10.26 14.85 -7.67
N LEU A 135 10.39 15.24 -6.39
CA LEU A 135 10.84 16.59 -5.99
C LEU A 135 12.36 16.75 -5.97
N ILE A 136 13.10 15.64 -5.91
CA ILE A 136 14.55 15.67 -5.99
C ILE A 136 14.86 15.57 -7.49
N PRO A 137 15.45 16.60 -8.12
CA PRO A 137 15.91 16.47 -9.49
C PRO A 137 16.85 15.27 -9.51
N GLN A 138 16.54 14.28 -10.34
CA GLN A 138 17.52 13.23 -10.61
C GLN A 138 18.71 13.97 -11.18
N THR A 139 19.79 14.12 -10.40
CA THR A 139 21.08 14.43 -10.99
C THR A 139 21.27 13.31 -11.99
N LYS A 140 21.16 13.67 -13.27
CA LYS A 140 21.57 12.81 -14.36
C LYS A 140 22.95 12.32 -13.95
N SER A 141 23.03 11.06 -13.54
CA SER A 141 24.27 10.31 -13.64
C SER A 141 24.41 9.85 -15.10
N ASP A 142 24.05 10.72 -16.03
CA ASP A 142 24.83 10.85 -17.25
C ASP A 142 26.20 11.26 -16.71
N ASP A 143 27.20 10.42 -16.95
CA ASP A 143 28.60 10.78 -16.76
C ASP A 143 29.12 10.78 -15.31
N ILE A 144 29.10 9.62 -14.64
CA ILE A 144 30.40 9.18 -14.12
C ILE A 144 31.22 8.85 -15.36
N LEU A 145 31.78 9.88 -16.01
CA LEU A 145 33.05 9.72 -16.68
C LEU A 145 33.91 9.09 -15.59
N ILE A 146 34.26 7.82 -15.77
CA ILE A 146 35.51 7.32 -15.24
C ILE A 146 36.51 8.35 -15.76
N PRO A 147 37.02 9.27 -14.93
CA PRO A 147 37.97 10.20 -15.46
C PRO A 147 39.17 9.32 -15.83
N ASP A 148 39.64 9.46 -17.08
CA ASP A 148 40.90 8.90 -17.54
C ASP A 148 42.03 9.60 -16.76
N GLU A 149 42.09 9.38 -15.45
CA GLU A 149 43.13 9.86 -14.55
C GLU A 149 44.32 8.93 -14.68
N ALA A 150 44.91 8.96 -15.88
CA ALA A 150 46.34 8.84 -16.00
C ALA A 150 46.96 9.89 -15.07
N ASN A 151 47.45 9.42 -13.92
CA ASN A 151 48.28 10.13 -12.93
C ASN A 151 47.55 10.93 -11.85
N GLN A 152 46.90 10.24 -10.90
CA GLN A 152 47.00 10.65 -9.49
C GLN A 152 46.92 9.45 -8.54
N GLY A 153 48.12 9.01 -8.12
CA GLY A 153 48.42 8.21 -6.93
C GLY A 153 47.29 7.45 -6.25
N LEU A 154 46.84 6.36 -6.87
CA LEU A 154 46.00 5.36 -6.22
C LEU A 154 46.73 4.86 -4.96
N LYS A 155 46.12 5.04 -3.78
CA LYS A 155 46.55 4.32 -2.57
C LYS A 155 46.49 2.83 -2.91
N ARG A 156 47.66 2.21 -3.16
CA ARG A 156 47.75 0.78 -3.44
C ARG A 156 47.12 0.05 -2.27
N ASN A 157 46.09 -0.74 -2.55
CA ASN A 157 45.53 -1.67 -1.58
C ASN A 157 46.68 -2.54 -1.07
N LYS A 158 46.94 -2.49 0.25
CA LYS A 158 48.05 -3.20 0.91
C LYS A 158 47.96 -4.72 0.73
N TYR A 159 46.78 -5.20 0.36
CA TYR A 159 46.50 -6.60 0.07
C TYR A 159 46.21 -6.75 -1.42
N ILE A 160 47.21 -7.25 -2.14
CA ILE A 160 47.02 -7.77 -3.50
C ILE A 160 46.72 -9.27 -3.31
N PRO A 161 45.50 -9.74 -3.64
CA PRO A 161 45.21 -11.16 -3.63
C PRO A 161 46.20 -11.86 -4.55
N LYS A 162 46.88 -12.91 -4.07
CA LYS A 162 47.71 -13.72 -4.95
C LYS A 162 46.81 -14.33 -6.02
N PRO A 163 47.21 -14.31 -7.31
CA PRO A 163 46.43 -14.99 -8.33
C PRO A 163 46.29 -16.46 -7.98
N VAL A 164 45.18 -17.04 -8.43
CA VAL A 164 44.89 -18.46 -8.18
C VAL A 164 46.05 -19.28 -8.75
N PRO A 165 46.67 -20.20 -7.97
CA PRO A 165 47.78 -21.00 -8.48
C PRO A 165 47.32 -21.89 -9.63
N ASP A 166 48.13 -21.99 -10.69
CA ASP A 166 47.87 -22.92 -11.77
C ASP A 166 48.08 -24.36 -11.30
N TYR A 167 47.04 -25.18 -11.42
CA TYR A 167 47.05 -26.58 -10.99
C TYR A 167 47.58 -27.57 -12.05
N LYS A 168 48.19 -27.06 -13.13
CA LYS A 168 48.75 -27.92 -14.19
C LYS A 168 49.94 -28.71 -13.66
N SER A 169 49.95 -30.02 -13.93
CA SER A 169 51.06 -30.88 -13.55
C SER A 169 52.31 -30.51 -14.35
N ARG A 170 53.49 -30.55 -13.72
CA ARG A 170 54.78 -30.28 -14.40
C ARG A 170 55.01 -31.17 -15.62
N PHE A 171 54.38 -32.35 -15.65
CA PHE A 171 54.48 -33.28 -16.76
C PHE A 171 53.75 -32.80 -18.02
N GLU A 172 52.56 -32.22 -17.87
CA GLU A 172 51.78 -31.69 -19.00
C GLU A 172 52.51 -30.53 -19.66
N GLN A 173 53.13 -29.66 -18.85
CA GLN A 173 53.97 -28.57 -19.34
C GLN A 173 55.19 -29.06 -20.13
N MET A 174 55.75 -30.23 -19.77
CA MET A 174 56.88 -30.82 -20.50
C MET A 174 56.45 -31.47 -21.82
N MET A 175 55.26 -32.04 -21.89
CA MET A 175 54.73 -32.59 -23.14
C MET A 175 54.37 -31.49 -24.14
N ASP A 176 53.74 -30.41 -23.67
CA ASP A 176 53.39 -29.25 -24.50
C ASP A 176 54.63 -28.53 -25.08
N GLN A 177 55.77 -28.60 -24.39
CA GLN A 177 57.03 -27.99 -24.82
C GLN A 177 57.85 -28.87 -25.76
N ARG A 178 57.45 -30.13 -25.98
CA ARG A 178 58.12 -30.96 -26.97
C ARG A 178 57.69 -30.47 -28.35
N PRO A 179 58.61 -30.03 -29.21
CA PRO A 179 58.24 -29.71 -30.58
C PRO A 179 57.66 -30.97 -31.23
N GLU A 180 56.49 -30.82 -31.84
CA GLU A 180 55.91 -31.83 -32.72
C GLU A 180 56.87 -31.99 -33.91
N GLU A 181 57.80 -32.94 -33.81
CA GLU A 181 58.63 -33.36 -34.93
C GLU A 181 57.71 -34.09 -35.92
N GLY A 182 57.41 -33.44 -37.05
CA GLY A 182 56.77 -34.05 -38.21
C GLY A 182 57.74 -34.87 -39.04
#